data_AF-A0ABD3BHB8-F1
#
_entry.id   AF-A0ABD3BHB8-F1
#
_cell.length_a   1.000
_cell.length_b   1.000
_cell.length_c   1.000
_cell.angle_alpha   90.00
_cell.angle_beta   90.00
_cell.angle_gamma   90.00
#
_symmetry.space_group_name_H-M   'P 1'
#
loop_
_entity.id
_entity.type
_entity.pdbx_description
1 polymer ?
#
loop_
_entity_poly.entity_id
_entity_poly.type
_entity_poly.pdbx_seq_one_letter_code
_entity_poly.pdbx_strand_id
1 'polypeptide(L)'
;MLKPFHTLLLFFSICLSWPQQSQAQQHTWQEAFKVLGISWNSDGRSLNRTIQIPMVAPTPYPDSKPAPTSAFSQDIYLSPNSKAYIRLYIPLNPPKNKKIPLIIYLHGGDFVIFSASTVIFHNFCNDVASKLPAVVVSVEYRLAPENRLPAAYDDALSAISWARDQALGTGGRDPWMEYADFSRVYLLGSSAGANIAYHAALRAVDFDIRPLRIRGLMLNQAFFGGLKRTESEIRLKDDPYVALYVNDVLWDLTLPNNLNRDHEFCNPISGGTYLGRVFKLPKVYVKGDYGDPLVDRSVRLVQFLQSCRVTVYYRFNQGGFHGIELQNRTAAQQLYDDIKWFVGDGPVVQKLPKGIVTSQHASQ
;
A
#
# COMPACT_ATOMS: atom_id res chain seq x y z
N MET A 1 -38.10 62.78 -38.85
CA MET A 1 -37.66 64.20 -38.89
C MET A 1 -37.54 64.70 -37.46
N LEU A 2 -36.39 65.34 -37.15
CA LEU A 2 -36.08 66.22 -36.00
C LEU A 2 -35.88 65.63 -34.58
N LYS A 3 -34.60 65.53 -34.19
CA LYS A 3 -34.07 65.85 -32.83
C LYS A 3 -33.87 67.39 -32.74
N PRO A 4 -33.68 68.06 -31.57
CA PRO A 4 -32.37 68.07 -30.84
C PRO A 4 -32.35 68.36 -29.30
N PHE A 5 -31.27 67.86 -28.63
CA PHE A 5 -30.35 68.45 -27.60
C PHE A 5 -30.93 69.02 -26.27
N HIS A 6 -30.31 69.06 -25.06
CA HIS A 6 -29.00 68.81 -24.43
C HIS A 6 -29.24 68.93 -22.87
N THR A 7 -28.68 68.16 -21.91
CA THR A 7 -27.41 68.34 -21.13
C THR A 7 -27.63 67.53 -19.81
N LEU A 8 -26.72 66.71 -19.25
CA LEU A 8 -25.76 67.09 -18.18
C LEU A 8 -24.86 65.89 -17.78
N LEU A 9 -23.62 66.21 -17.40
CA LEU A 9 -22.43 65.40 -17.11
C LEU A 9 -22.39 64.60 -15.77
N LEU A 10 -21.35 63.73 -15.68
CA LEU A 10 -20.69 63.08 -14.51
C LEU A 10 -21.35 61.77 -14.04
N PHE A 11 -20.69 60.61 -13.96
CA PHE A 11 -19.40 60.27 -13.35
C PHE A 11 -18.74 59.05 -14.03
N PHE A 12 -17.42 59.12 -14.26
CA PHE A 12 -16.56 57.98 -14.56
C PHE A 12 -15.85 57.55 -13.28
N SER A 13 -16.07 56.30 -12.86
CA SER A 13 -15.27 55.46 -11.93
C SER A 13 -16.21 54.68 -11.03
N ILE A 14 -16.14 53.35 -11.07
CA ILE A 14 -15.98 52.48 -9.89
C ILE A 14 -15.69 51.07 -10.42
N CYS A 15 -14.45 50.66 -10.19
CA CYS A 15 -13.96 49.32 -9.88
C CYS A 15 -14.41 48.15 -10.79
N LEU A 16 -13.49 47.81 -11.69
CA LEU A 16 -13.13 46.41 -11.98
C LEU A 16 -13.01 45.65 -10.65
N SER A 17 -14.02 44.84 -10.31
CA SER A 17 -13.88 43.84 -9.26
C SER A 17 -12.96 42.74 -9.78
N TRP A 18 -11.70 42.79 -9.37
CA TRP A 18 -10.82 41.62 -9.42
C TRP A 18 -11.52 40.44 -8.74
N PRO A 19 -11.42 39.21 -9.29
CA PRO A 19 -11.77 38.05 -8.48
C PRO A 19 -10.82 38.05 -7.28
N GLN A 20 -11.38 37.98 -6.07
CA GLN A 20 -10.63 37.67 -4.87
C GLN A 20 -9.74 36.47 -5.18
N GLN A 21 -8.42 36.67 -5.18
CA GLN A 21 -7.49 35.56 -4.98
C GLN A 21 -7.95 34.87 -3.70
N SER A 22 -8.47 33.65 -3.82
CA SER A 22 -8.63 32.78 -2.67
C SER A 22 -7.24 32.67 -2.04
N GLN A 23 -7.05 33.28 -0.88
CA GLN A 23 -5.83 33.09 -0.09
C GLN A 23 -5.66 31.58 0.04
N ALA A 24 -4.57 31.04 -0.51
CA ALA A 24 -4.29 29.62 -0.38
C ALA A 24 -4.24 29.30 1.11
N GLN A 25 -5.12 28.41 1.58
CA GLN A 25 -5.13 28.00 2.97
C GLN A 25 -3.76 27.39 3.29
N GLN A 26 -2.99 28.07 4.15
CA GLN A 26 -1.67 27.60 4.55
C GLN A 26 -1.83 26.68 5.74
N HIS A 27 -1.76 25.38 5.49
CA HIS A 27 -1.87 24.37 6.54
C HIS A 27 -0.63 24.28 7.42
N THR A 28 -0.82 23.95 8.70
CA THR A 28 0.27 23.75 9.66
C THR A 28 0.50 22.26 9.97
N TRP A 29 1.69 21.91 10.49
CA TRP A 29 1.93 20.52 10.90
C TRP A 29 1.05 20.11 12.10
N GLN A 30 0.66 21.06 12.95
CA GLN A 30 -0.27 20.83 14.06
C GLN A 30 -1.67 20.44 13.57
N GLU A 31 -2.12 21.04 12.47
CA GLU A 31 -3.39 20.64 11.84
C GLU A 31 -3.32 19.21 11.30
N ALA A 32 -2.18 18.81 10.72
CA ALA A 32 -1.99 17.43 10.27
C ALA A 32 -2.04 16.46 11.46
N PHE A 33 -1.37 16.78 12.56
CA PHE A 33 -1.43 16.00 13.80
C PHE A 33 -2.86 15.84 14.32
N LYS A 34 -3.64 16.93 14.29
CA LYS A 34 -5.05 16.92 14.70
C LYS A 34 -5.89 16.01 13.79
N VAL A 35 -5.74 16.11 12.48
CA VAL A 35 -6.49 15.28 11.51
C VAL A 35 -6.12 13.80 11.65
N LEU A 36 -4.85 13.49 11.88
CA LEU A 36 -4.37 12.14 12.13
C LEU A 36 -4.70 11.63 13.54
N GLY A 37 -5.18 12.49 14.43
CA GLY A 37 -5.42 12.16 15.84
C GLY A 37 -4.17 11.72 16.58
N ILE A 38 -3.02 12.31 16.26
CA ILE A 38 -1.73 12.02 16.88
C ILE A 38 -1.23 13.21 17.68
N SER A 39 -0.49 12.93 18.74
CA SER A 39 0.27 13.92 19.50
C SER A 39 1.59 13.33 19.98
N TRP A 40 2.59 14.15 20.24
CA TRP A 40 3.82 13.68 20.89
C TRP A 40 3.54 13.21 22.31
N ASN A 41 4.17 12.11 22.72
CA ASN A 41 4.34 11.76 24.12
C ASN A 41 5.36 12.70 24.79
N SER A 42 5.45 12.64 26.12
CA SER A 42 6.39 13.46 26.90
C SER A 42 7.87 13.19 26.59
N ASP A 43 8.19 12.04 25.98
CA ASP A 43 9.54 11.70 25.53
C ASP A 43 9.98 12.46 24.26
N GLY A 44 9.06 13.14 23.57
CA GLY A 44 9.31 13.86 22.32
C GLY A 44 9.75 12.98 21.15
N ARG A 45 9.57 11.66 21.24
CA ARG A 45 10.06 10.68 20.25
C ARG A 45 9.00 9.66 19.84
N SER A 46 8.03 9.38 20.70
CA SER A 46 6.91 8.49 20.41
C SER A 46 5.60 9.25 20.29
N LEU A 47 4.63 8.67 19.58
CA LEU A 47 3.32 9.26 19.38
C LEU A 47 2.27 8.61 20.28
N ASN A 48 1.46 9.45 20.90
CA ASN A 48 0.13 9.09 21.36
C ASN A 48 -0.83 9.11 20.16
N ARG A 49 -1.51 7.99 19.91
CA ARG A 49 -2.49 7.84 18.81
C ARG A 49 -3.88 7.74 19.45
N THR A 50 -4.68 8.79 19.29
CA THR A 50 -5.94 8.95 20.04
C THR A 50 -7.16 8.42 19.30
N ILE A 51 -7.12 8.34 17.97
CA ILE A 51 -8.19 7.73 17.18
C ILE A 51 -8.27 6.24 17.51
N GLN A 52 -9.40 5.82 18.06
CA GLN A 52 -9.69 4.43 18.32
C GLN A 52 -10.03 3.72 17.01
N ILE A 53 -9.11 2.89 16.56
CA ILE A 53 -9.27 2.10 15.36
C ILE A 53 -9.78 0.71 15.79
N PRO A 54 -10.91 0.21 15.25
CA PRO A 54 -11.40 -1.11 15.61
C PRO A 54 -10.43 -2.23 15.23
N MET A 55 -10.16 -3.10 16.20
CA MET A 55 -9.25 -4.23 16.08
C MET A 55 -10.02 -5.54 16.21
N VAL A 56 -9.54 -6.60 15.57
CA VAL A 56 -10.17 -7.93 15.57
C VAL A 56 -9.21 -8.94 16.19
N ALA A 57 -9.67 -9.72 17.16
CA ALA A 57 -8.91 -10.83 17.72
C ALA A 57 -8.77 -11.97 16.69
N PRO A 58 -7.70 -12.78 16.75
CA PRO A 58 -7.59 -13.95 15.88
C PRO A 58 -8.66 -15.00 16.23
N THR A 59 -9.09 -15.76 15.23
CA THR A 59 -10.11 -16.82 15.35
C THR A 59 -9.52 -18.15 14.86
N PRO A 60 -8.69 -18.83 15.69
CA PRO A 60 -7.92 -20.00 15.26
C PRO A 60 -8.73 -21.29 15.17
N TYR A 61 -9.87 -21.36 15.85
CA TYR A 61 -10.68 -22.58 15.99
C TYR A 61 -12.11 -22.40 15.48
N PRO A 62 -12.82 -23.48 15.08
CA PRO A 62 -14.22 -23.43 14.64
C PRO A 62 -15.18 -22.81 15.67
N ASP A 63 -14.89 -22.98 16.96
CA ASP A 63 -15.67 -22.50 18.11
C ASP A 63 -15.15 -21.17 18.68
N SER A 64 -14.24 -20.49 17.98
CA SER A 64 -13.79 -19.13 18.33
C SER A 64 -14.97 -18.18 18.47
N LYS A 65 -14.84 -17.16 19.33
CA LYS A 65 -15.86 -16.11 19.51
C LYS A 65 -15.28 -14.73 19.21
N PRO A 66 -15.81 -13.98 18.23
CA PRO A 66 -16.83 -14.39 17.27
C PRO A 66 -16.37 -15.56 16.39
N ALA A 67 -17.32 -16.28 15.81
CA ALA A 67 -17.01 -17.39 14.89
C ALA A 67 -16.21 -16.87 13.69
N PRO A 68 -15.24 -17.65 13.18
CA PRO A 68 -14.49 -17.25 11.99
C PRO A 68 -15.45 -17.09 10.80
N THR A 69 -15.33 -16.00 10.05
CA THR A 69 -16.30 -15.64 9.00
C THR A 69 -16.04 -16.38 7.69
N SER A 70 -14.79 -16.38 7.23
CA SER A 70 -14.40 -16.98 5.94
C SER A 70 -13.00 -17.62 5.95
N ALA A 71 -12.18 -17.29 6.95
CA ALA A 71 -10.88 -17.90 7.19
C ALA A 71 -10.63 -18.06 8.70
N PHE A 72 -9.81 -19.04 9.07
CA PHE A 72 -9.20 -19.08 10.41
C PHE A 72 -8.07 -18.06 10.47
N SER A 73 -7.80 -17.52 11.65
CA SER A 73 -6.65 -16.62 11.86
C SER A 73 -5.93 -16.89 13.17
N GLN A 74 -4.60 -16.75 13.19
CA GLN A 74 -3.78 -16.89 14.39
C GLN A 74 -2.58 -15.93 14.35
N ASP A 75 -2.13 -15.49 15.52
CA ASP A 75 -0.97 -14.60 15.66
C ASP A 75 0.29 -15.42 16.01
N ILE A 76 1.39 -15.16 15.28
CA ILE A 76 2.70 -15.76 15.50
C ILE A 76 3.71 -14.65 15.73
N TYR A 77 4.36 -14.66 16.89
CA TYR A 77 5.41 -13.71 17.22
C TYR A 77 6.75 -14.17 16.64
N LEU A 78 7.40 -13.30 15.86
CA LEU A 78 8.65 -13.65 15.17
C LEU A 78 9.87 -13.63 16.10
N SER A 79 9.79 -12.90 17.21
CA SER A 79 10.84 -12.83 18.23
C SER A 79 10.22 -12.45 19.58
N PRO A 80 10.70 -13.00 20.70
CA PRO A 80 10.27 -12.56 22.03
C PRO A 80 10.66 -11.10 22.35
N ASN A 81 11.62 -10.53 21.61
CA ASN A 81 12.15 -9.19 21.85
C ASN A 81 11.57 -8.12 20.92
N SER A 82 10.67 -8.48 20.01
CA SER A 82 10.03 -7.56 19.07
C SER A 82 8.53 -7.56 19.26
N LYS A 83 7.92 -6.39 19.10
CA LYS A 83 6.44 -6.27 19.00
C LYS A 83 5.92 -6.65 17.62
N ALA A 84 6.81 -6.83 16.62
CA ALA A 84 6.43 -7.30 15.30
C ALA A 84 5.99 -8.77 15.38
N TYR A 85 4.86 -9.06 14.75
CA TYR A 85 4.29 -10.40 14.64
C TYR A 85 3.70 -10.59 13.24
N ILE A 86 3.26 -11.80 12.93
CA ILE A 86 2.47 -12.08 11.74
C ILE A 86 1.11 -12.61 12.16
N ARG A 87 0.05 -12.18 11.47
CA ARG A 87 -1.24 -12.85 11.53
C ARG A 87 -1.38 -13.77 10.33
N LEU A 88 -1.43 -15.07 10.59
CA LEU A 88 -1.72 -16.08 9.60
C LEU A 88 -3.21 -16.17 9.34
N TYR A 89 -3.57 -16.44 8.07
CA TYR A 89 -4.92 -16.79 7.67
C TYR A 89 -4.90 -18.04 6.78
N ILE A 90 -5.85 -18.93 7.01
CA ILE A 90 -6.14 -20.07 6.12
C ILE A 90 -7.65 -20.14 5.82
N PRO A 91 -8.05 -20.57 4.61
CA PRO A 91 -9.46 -20.78 4.31
C PRO A 91 -10.06 -21.82 5.29
N LEU A 92 -11.35 -21.69 5.62
CA LEU A 92 -12.04 -22.63 6.54
C LEU A 92 -11.98 -24.08 6.05
N ASN A 93 -11.94 -24.28 4.74
CA ASN A 93 -11.86 -25.59 4.09
C ASN A 93 -10.67 -25.61 3.13
N PRO A 94 -9.43 -25.72 3.64
CA PRO A 94 -8.25 -25.70 2.78
C PRO A 94 -8.19 -26.97 1.91
N PRO A 95 -7.72 -26.89 0.65
CA PRO A 95 -7.64 -28.06 -0.22
C PRO A 95 -6.71 -29.15 0.36
N LYS A 96 -7.23 -30.36 0.58
CA LYS A 96 -6.47 -31.46 1.22
C LYS A 96 -5.30 -31.98 0.38
N ASN A 97 -5.46 -32.04 -0.95
CA ASN A 97 -4.50 -32.68 -1.86
C ASN A 97 -3.77 -31.67 -2.77
N LYS A 98 -3.83 -30.37 -2.46
CA LYS A 98 -3.21 -29.33 -3.29
C LYS A 98 -2.71 -28.20 -2.41
N LYS A 99 -1.42 -27.89 -2.52
CA LYS A 99 -0.85 -26.70 -1.89
C LYS A 99 -1.37 -25.44 -2.56
N ILE A 100 -1.66 -24.43 -1.77
CA ILE A 100 -2.20 -23.14 -2.17
C ILE A 100 -1.13 -22.04 -2.09
N PRO A 101 -1.20 -21.00 -2.93
CA PRO A 101 -0.20 -19.93 -2.93
C PRO A 101 -0.05 -19.29 -1.54
N LEU A 102 1.16 -18.83 -1.25
CA LEU A 102 1.47 -18.06 -0.05
C LEU A 102 1.49 -16.57 -0.40
N ILE A 103 0.70 -15.77 0.31
CA ILE A 103 0.67 -14.32 0.15
C ILE A 103 1.22 -13.69 1.43
N ILE A 104 2.29 -12.93 1.32
CA ILE A 104 2.76 -12.08 2.41
C ILE A 104 2.17 -10.69 2.19
N TYR A 105 1.29 -10.28 3.10
CA TYR A 105 0.55 -9.02 3.02
C TYR A 105 1.11 -7.97 3.98
N LEU A 106 1.24 -6.75 3.47
CA LEU A 106 1.68 -5.57 4.21
C LEU A 106 0.55 -4.54 4.20
N HIS A 107 0.05 -4.18 5.39
CA HIS A 107 -1.07 -3.25 5.52
C HIS A 107 -0.68 -1.80 5.21
N GLY A 108 -1.66 -0.97 4.85
CA GLY A 108 -1.49 0.48 4.70
C GLY A 108 -1.54 1.23 6.03
N GLY A 109 -1.50 2.56 5.99
CA GLY A 109 -1.48 3.41 7.19
C GLY A 109 -0.27 4.32 7.28
N ASP A 110 0.28 4.70 6.13
CA ASP A 110 1.29 5.76 6.03
C ASP A 110 2.52 5.55 6.92
N PHE A 111 2.84 4.28 7.24
CA PHE A 111 3.86 3.83 8.20
C PHE A 111 3.63 4.25 9.67
N VAL A 112 2.62 5.06 9.96
CA VAL A 112 2.42 5.70 11.26
C VAL A 112 1.23 5.11 12.02
N ILE A 113 0.23 4.55 11.32
CA ILE A 113 -1.02 4.04 11.91
C ILE A 113 -1.40 2.65 11.38
N PHE A 114 -2.46 2.08 11.97
CA PHE A 114 -3.00 0.75 11.72
C PHE A 114 -2.12 -0.42 12.20
N SER A 115 -2.66 -1.63 12.01
CA SER A 115 -2.09 -2.91 12.40
C SER A 115 -2.65 -4.00 11.47
N ALA A 116 -1.95 -5.13 11.38
CA ALA A 116 -2.46 -6.38 10.80
C ALA A 116 -3.78 -6.85 11.44
N SER A 117 -4.09 -6.41 12.66
CA SER A 117 -5.34 -6.71 13.35
C SER A 117 -6.43 -5.66 13.20
N THR A 118 -6.15 -4.52 12.56
CA THR A 118 -7.18 -3.53 12.24
C THR A 118 -8.28 -4.16 11.37
N VAL A 119 -9.55 -3.91 11.71
CA VAL A 119 -10.72 -4.57 11.11
C VAL A 119 -10.72 -4.58 9.58
N ILE A 120 -10.35 -3.46 8.94
CA ILE A 120 -10.37 -3.36 7.48
C ILE A 120 -9.33 -4.28 6.83
N PHE A 121 -8.13 -4.39 7.41
CA PHE A 121 -7.07 -5.26 6.91
C PHE A 121 -7.28 -6.71 7.32
N HIS A 122 -7.84 -6.96 8.51
CA HIS A 122 -8.25 -8.29 8.92
C HIS A 122 -9.32 -8.87 7.97
N ASN A 123 -10.34 -8.07 7.63
CA ASN A 123 -11.39 -8.48 6.70
C ASN A 123 -10.84 -8.69 5.29
N PHE A 124 -9.95 -7.82 4.84
CA PHE A 124 -9.28 -7.99 3.55
C PHE A 124 -8.49 -9.29 3.49
N CYS A 125 -7.67 -9.62 4.50
CA CYS A 125 -6.90 -10.85 4.54
C CYS A 125 -7.79 -12.11 4.64
N ASN A 126 -8.90 -12.06 5.38
CA ASN A 126 -9.91 -13.13 5.39
C ASN A 126 -10.51 -13.36 4.00
N ASP A 127 -10.92 -12.28 3.33
CA ASP A 127 -11.48 -12.34 1.99
C ASP A 127 -10.46 -12.87 0.98
N VAL A 128 -9.20 -12.43 1.06
CA VAL A 128 -8.12 -12.94 0.20
C VAL A 128 -7.93 -14.43 0.43
N ALA A 129 -7.74 -14.87 1.68
CA ALA A 129 -7.52 -16.29 2.00
C ALA A 129 -8.66 -17.20 1.55
N SER A 130 -9.90 -16.71 1.57
CA SER A 130 -11.09 -17.48 1.22
C SER A 130 -11.44 -17.43 -0.28
N LYS A 131 -11.49 -16.24 -0.90
CA LYS A 131 -11.90 -16.05 -2.31
C LYS A 131 -10.82 -16.47 -3.30
N LEU A 132 -9.56 -16.31 -2.90
CA LEU A 132 -8.40 -16.89 -3.54
C LEU A 132 -7.83 -17.90 -2.54
N PRO A 133 -8.15 -19.21 -2.65
CA PRO A 133 -7.61 -20.20 -1.72
C PRO A 133 -6.09 -20.03 -1.62
N ALA A 134 -5.63 -19.45 -0.52
CA ALA A 134 -4.26 -19.02 -0.26
C ALA A 134 -3.98 -19.02 1.25
N VAL A 135 -2.75 -19.30 1.63
CA VAL A 135 -2.26 -18.98 2.98
C VAL A 135 -1.84 -17.51 2.96
N VAL A 136 -2.34 -16.70 3.89
CA VAL A 136 -1.96 -15.28 3.98
C VAL A 136 -1.16 -15.04 5.26
N VAL A 137 0.00 -14.40 5.13
CA VAL A 137 0.88 -13.94 6.21
C VAL A 137 0.77 -12.42 6.25
N SER A 138 -0.11 -11.88 7.09
CA SER A 138 -0.25 -10.43 7.28
C SER A 138 0.78 -9.94 8.31
N VAL A 139 1.70 -9.08 7.90
CA VAL A 139 2.80 -8.64 8.77
C VAL A 139 2.35 -7.44 9.62
N GLU A 140 2.49 -7.56 10.93
CA GLU A 140 2.53 -6.42 11.85
C GLU A 140 3.96 -5.88 11.87
N TYR A 141 4.18 -4.79 11.13
CA TYR A 141 5.47 -4.12 11.11
C TYR A 141 5.50 -2.95 12.11
N ARG A 142 6.70 -2.59 12.58
CA ARG A 142 6.87 -1.48 13.51
C ARG A 142 6.56 -0.14 12.82
N LEU A 143 5.86 0.73 13.56
CA LEU A 143 5.42 2.04 13.07
C LEU A 143 6.44 3.14 13.36
N ALA A 144 6.43 4.15 12.50
CA ALA A 144 7.11 5.41 12.68
C ALA A 144 6.28 6.37 13.55
N PRO A 145 6.92 7.36 14.22
CA PRO A 145 8.35 7.68 14.22
C PRO A 145 9.19 6.85 15.21
N GLU A 146 8.56 6.02 16.05
CA GLU A 146 9.27 5.19 17.03
C GLU A 146 10.30 4.27 16.35
N ASN A 147 9.95 3.79 15.15
CA ASN A 147 10.77 2.96 14.31
C ASN A 147 10.71 3.48 12.87
N ARG A 148 11.41 4.60 12.62
CA ARG A 148 11.60 5.15 11.26
C ARG A 148 12.13 4.08 10.30
N LEU A 149 11.90 4.31 9.01
CA LEU A 149 12.48 3.44 7.97
C LEU A 149 14.00 3.35 8.14
N PRO A 150 14.63 2.18 7.91
CA PRO A 150 14.10 0.99 7.24
C PRO A 150 13.42 -0.06 8.14
N ALA A 151 13.05 0.26 9.38
CA ALA A 151 12.56 -0.75 10.34
C ALA A 151 11.39 -1.61 9.80
N ALA A 152 10.38 -0.99 9.16
CA ALA A 152 9.27 -1.73 8.56
C ALA A 152 9.71 -2.66 7.42
N TYR A 153 10.77 -2.29 6.67
CA TYR A 153 11.35 -3.16 5.66
C TYR A 153 12.11 -4.35 6.27
N ASP A 154 12.76 -4.13 7.42
CA ASP A 154 13.43 -5.21 8.18
C ASP A 154 12.41 -6.22 8.71
N ASP A 155 11.26 -5.74 9.18
CA ASP A 155 10.17 -6.59 9.67
C ASP A 155 9.55 -7.42 8.53
N ALA A 156 9.37 -6.81 7.34
CA ALA A 156 8.93 -7.54 6.16
C ALA A 156 9.94 -8.62 5.70
N LEU A 157 11.25 -8.33 5.75
CA LEU A 157 12.28 -9.34 5.49
C LEU A 157 12.30 -10.45 6.54
N SER A 158 12.02 -10.11 7.80
CA SER A 158 11.89 -11.10 8.88
C SER A 158 10.72 -12.04 8.62
N ALA A 159 9.58 -11.53 8.13
CA ALA A 159 8.45 -12.37 7.73
C ALA A 159 8.78 -13.27 6.51
N ILE A 160 9.52 -12.76 5.52
CA ILE A 160 10.02 -13.57 4.38
C ILE A 160 10.97 -14.68 4.88
N SER A 161 11.87 -14.34 5.80
CA SER A 161 12.81 -15.30 6.39
C SER A 161 12.08 -16.36 7.22
N TRP A 162 11.09 -15.96 8.01
CA TRP A 162 10.22 -16.89 8.73
C TRP A 162 9.52 -17.85 7.77
N ALA A 163 8.94 -17.36 6.67
CA ALA A 163 8.29 -18.21 5.68
C ALA A 163 9.27 -19.18 4.99
N ARG A 164 10.52 -18.77 4.75
CA ARG A 164 11.58 -19.69 4.29
C ARG A 164 11.86 -20.77 5.33
N ASP A 165 11.99 -20.41 6.59
CA ASP A 165 12.30 -21.36 7.66
C ASP A 165 11.17 -22.38 7.85
N GLN A 166 9.91 -21.96 7.68
CA GLN A 166 8.74 -22.85 7.58
C GLN A 166 8.85 -23.83 6.40
N ALA A 167 9.37 -23.38 5.26
CA ALA A 167 9.59 -24.22 4.08
C ALA A 167 10.71 -25.26 4.29
N LEU A 168 11.74 -24.89 5.04
CA LEU A 168 12.86 -25.76 5.43
C LEU A 168 12.51 -26.70 6.59
N GLY A 169 11.43 -26.41 7.33
CA GLY A 169 11.09 -27.13 8.56
C GLY A 169 12.03 -26.80 9.72
N THR A 170 12.79 -25.71 9.64
CA THR A 170 13.73 -25.26 10.67
C THR A 170 13.02 -24.38 11.69
N GLY A 171 13.28 -24.57 12.99
CA GLY A 171 12.67 -23.75 14.05
C GLY A 171 11.23 -24.14 14.41
N GLY A 172 10.73 -25.26 13.87
CA GLY A 172 9.35 -25.74 14.07
C GLY A 172 8.43 -25.33 12.92
N ARG A 173 7.63 -26.29 12.46
CA ARG A 173 6.66 -26.08 11.37
C ARG A 173 5.29 -25.79 11.96
N ASP A 174 4.75 -24.61 11.69
CA ASP A 174 3.36 -24.30 11.98
C ASP A 174 2.45 -25.22 11.14
N PRO A 175 1.43 -25.87 11.73
CA PRO A 175 0.57 -26.79 11.02
C PRO A 175 -0.10 -26.16 9.79
N TRP A 176 -0.47 -24.88 9.81
CA TRP A 176 -1.13 -24.23 8.69
C TRP A 176 -0.19 -23.99 7.50
N MET A 177 1.11 -23.93 7.76
CA MET A 177 2.14 -23.87 6.72
C MET A 177 2.32 -25.22 6.00
N GLU A 178 1.60 -26.27 6.41
CA GLU A 178 1.42 -27.43 5.56
C GLU A 178 0.67 -27.08 4.28
N TYR A 179 -0.31 -26.17 4.28
CA TYR A 179 -1.12 -25.87 3.09
C TYR A 179 -0.40 -24.99 2.06
N ALA A 180 0.65 -24.29 2.47
CA ALA A 180 1.36 -23.33 1.61
C ALA A 180 2.23 -23.99 0.52
N ASP A 181 2.17 -23.42 -0.69
CA ASP A 181 3.12 -23.68 -1.78
C ASP A 181 4.23 -22.62 -1.76
N PHE A 182 5.36 -22.96 -1.15
CA PHE A 182 6.52 -22.08 -1.04
C PHE A 182 7.19 -21.76 -2.39
N SER A 183 6.84 -22.46 -3.47
CA SER A 183 7.32 -22.15 -4.82
C SER A 183 6.48 -21.06 -5.53
N ARG A 184 5.38 -20.64 -4.89
CA ARG A 184 4.37 -19.68 -5.35
C ARG A 184 4.08 -18.63 -4.27
N VAL A 185 5.11 -17.84 -3.94
CA VAL A 185 4.97 -16.75 -2.96
C VAL A 185 4.73 -15.42 -3.66
N TYR A 186 3.83 -14.61 -3.12
CA TYR A 186 3.54 -13.27 -3.62
C TYR A 186 3.62 -12.26 -2.48
N LEU A 187 4.22 -11.09 -2.75
CA LEU A 187 4.13 -9.96 -1.82
C LEU A 187 3.01 -9.05 -2.29
N LEU A 188 2.09 -8.74 -1.38
CA LEU A 188 0.97 -7.84 -1.62
C LEU A 188 1.03 -6.72 -0.60
N GLY A 189 0.78 -5.50 -1.03
CA GLY A 189 0.64 -4.40 -0.09
C GLY A 189 -0.27 -3.31 -0.60
N SER A 190 -0.84 -2.56 0.33
CA SER A 190 -1.71 -1.40 0.05
C SER A 190 -1.09 -0.14 0.64
N SER A 191 -1.10 0.98 -0.09
CA SER A 191 -0.56 2.25 0.41
C SER A 191 0.90 2.12 0.90
N ALA A 192 1.22 2.50 2.14
CA ALA A 192 2.54 2.29 2.75
C ALA A 192 2.99 0.82 2.71
N GLY A 193 2.06 -0.12 2.86
CA GLY A 193 2.35 -1.55 2.73
C GLY A 193 2.85 -1.94 1.35
N ALA A 194 2.38 -1.29 0.27
CA ALA A 194 2.89 -1.53 -1.07
C ALA A 194 4.32 -1.00 -1.24
N ASN A 195 4.64 0.15 -0.62
CA ASN A 195 6.01 0.64 -0.55
C ASN A 195 6.90 -0.38 0.20
N ILE A 196 6.45 -0.89 1.34
CA ILE A 196 7.16 -1.94 2.10
C ILE A 196 7.36 -3.19 1.24
N ALA A 197 6.33 -3.68 0.55
CA ALA A 197 6.41 -4.86 -0.32
C ALA A 197 7.44 -4.66 -1.44
N TYR A 198 7.48 -3.48 -2.05
CA TYR A 198 8.48 -3.13 -3.08
C TYR A 198 9.91 -3.17 -2.54
N HIS A 199 10.18 -2.49 -1.41
CA HIS A 199 11.52 -2.47 -0.82
C HIS A 199 11.94 -3.82 -0.21
N ALA A 200 11.01 -4.56 0.39
CA ALA A 200 11.27 -5.90 0.90
C ALA A 200 11.68 -6.86 -0.23
N ALA A 201 11.01 -6.79 -1.39
CA ALA A 201 11.39 -7.58 -2.55
C ALA A 201 12.78 -7.24 -3.08
N LEU A 202 13.09 -5.93 -3.20
CA LEU A 202 14.40 -5.47 -3.62
C LEU A 202 15.50 -5.96 -2.68
N ARG A 203 15.26 -5.92 -1.38
CA ARG A 203 16.25 -6.38 -0.38
C ARG A 203 16.36 -7.89 -0.33
N ALA A 204 15.27 -8.63 -0.54
CA ALA A 204 15.27 -10.09 -0.54
C ALA A 204 16.19 -10.68 -1.63
N VAL A 205 16.47 -9.92 -2.69
CA VAL A 205 17.44 -10.29 -3.74
C VAL A 205 18.86 -10.53 -3.19
N ASP A 206 19.23 -9.86 -2.09
CA ASP A 206 20.57 -9.98 -1.50
C ASP A 206 20.70 -11.20 -0.57
N PHE A 207 19.61 -11.93 -0.32
CA PHE A 207 19.57 -13.08 0.59
C PHE A 207 19.19 -14.37 -0.11
N ASP A 208 19.70 -15.50 0.39
CA ASP A 208 19.18 -16.80 -0.03
C ASP A 208 17.85 -17.10 0.69
N ILE A 209 16.77 -16.91 -0.05
CA ILE A 209 15.41 -17.20 0.41
C ILE A 209 14.95 -18.62 0.05
N ARG A 210 15.78 -19.46 -0.61
CA ARG A 210 15.34 -20.80 -1.02
C ARG A 210 15.02 -21.69 0.19
N PRO A 211 14.04 -22.62 0.06
CA PRO A 211 13.33 -23.00 -1.16
C PRO A 211 12.15 -22.08 -1.54
N LEU A 212 11.94 -20.99 -0.78
CA LEU A 212 10.91 -20.00 -1.08
C LEU A 212 11.20 -19.30 -2.42
N ARG A 213 10.16 -19.12 -3.24
CA ARG A 213 10.26 -18.38 -4.50
C ARG A 213 9.16 -17.34 -4.62
N ILE A 214 9.57 -16.07 -4.60
CA ILE A 214 8.69 -14.93 -4.86
C ILE A 214 8.40 -14.87 -6.37
N ARG A 215 7.14 -15.06 -6.73
CA ARG A 215 6.61 -15.12 -8.11
C ARG A 215 6.02 -13.82 -8.59
N GLY A 216 5.69 -12.90 -7.70
CA GLY A 216 5.20 -11.59 -8.10
C GLY A 216 4.97 -10.64 -6.93
N LEU A 217 4.89 -9.35 -7.26
CA LEU A 217 4.56 -8.26 -6.35
C LEU A 217 3.27 -7.62 -6.82
N MET A 218 2.38 -7.28 -5.89
CA MET A 218 1.17 -6.53 -6.21
C MET A 218 1.09 -5.30 -5.31
N LEU A 219 1.15 -4.14 -5.95
CA LEU A 219 1.26 -2.83 -5.35
C LEU A 219 -0.07 -2.11 -5.54
N ASN A 220 -0.90 -2.08 -4.49
CA ASN A 220 -2.18 -1.39 -4.52
C ASN A 220 -2.02 0.05 -4.00
N GLN A 221 -2.12 1.03 -4.91
CA GLN A 221 -2.02 2.47 -4.62
C GLN A 221 -0.79 2.81 -3.77
N ALA A 222 0.40 2.51 -4.29
CA ALA A 222 1.60 2.54 -3.48
C ALA A 222 1.96 3.95 -2.97
N PHE A 223 2.28 4.03 -1.67
CA PHE A 223 2.62 5.29 -1.01
C PHE A 223 4.08 5.68 -1.32
N PHE A 224 4.23 6.42 -2.42
CA PHE A 224 5.49 7.02 -2.84
C PHE A 224 5.33 8.55 -2.93
N GLY A 225 6.45 9.25 -2.84
CA GLY A 225 6.51 10.70 -2.84
C GLY A 225 7.73 11.24 -3.57
N GLY A 226 8.07 12.48 -3.27
CA GLY A 226 9.19 13.23 -3.83
C GLY A 226 9.08 14.71 -3.47
N LEU A 227 10.18 15.45 -3.56
CA LEU A 227 10.15 16.88 -3.27
C LEU A 227 9.34 17.65 -4.30
N LYS A 228 9.59 17.39 -5.59
CA LYS A 228 8.82 17.98 -6.68
C LYS A 228 7.44 17.33 -6.74
N ARG A 229 6.40 18.16 -6.71
CA ARG A 229 5.02 17.70 -6.88
C ARG A 229 4.74 17.25 -8.31
N THR A 230 3.92 16.23 -8.42
CA THR A 230 3.31 15.74 -9.66
C THR A 230 2.03 16.52 -9.97
N GLU A 231 1.50 16.34 -11.18
CA GLU A 231 0.27 17.04 -11.59
C GLU A 231 -0.94 16.52 -10.80
N SER A 232 -1.01 15.21 -10.52
CA SER A 232 -2.05 14.64 -9.67
C SER A 232 -2.00 15.16 -8.23
N GLU A 233 -0.79 15.28 -7.65
CA GLU A 233 -0.61 15.87 -6.32
C GLU A 233 -1.10 17.33 -6.28
N ILE A 234 -0.73 18.15 -7.27
CA ILE A 234 -1.18 19.56 -7.34
C ILE A 234 -2.69 19.65 -7.52
N ARG A 235 -3.26 18.86 -8.44
CA ARG A 235 -4.69 18.82 -8.75
C ARG A 235 -5.54 18.39 -7.55
N LEU A 236 -5.02 17.49 -6.72
CA LEU A 236 -5.72 16.89 -5.58
C LEU A 236 -5.07 17.29 -4.25
N LYS A 237 -4.56 18.51 -4.16
CA LYS A 237 -3.74 18.95 -3.00
C LYS A 237 -4.47 18.88 -1.65
N ASP A 238 -5.78 19.10 -1.68
CA ASP A 238 -6.69 19.14 -0.53
C ASP A 238 -7.57 17.87 -0.46
N ASP A 239 -7.09 16.75 -1.03
CA ASP A 239 -7.81 15.47 -1.03
C ASP A 239 -8.21 15.03 0.38
N PRO A 240 -9.45 14.56 0.61
CA PRO A 240 -9.93 14.22 1.94
C PRO A 240 -9.24 12.99 2.57
N TYR A 241 -8.53 12.17 1.78
CA TYR A 241 -7.85 10.97 2.26
C TYR A 241 -6.32 11.14 2.29
N VAL A 242 -5.74 11.83 1.30
CA VAL A 242 -4.29 12.03 1.15
C VAL A 242 -3.94 13.50 0.91
N ALA A 243 -4.47 14.39 1.75
CA ALA A 243 -4.13 15.81 1.71
C ALA A 243 -2.60 16.01 1.80
N LEU A 244 -2.04 16.85 0.92
CA LEU A 244 -0.57 16.93 0.79
C LEU A 244 0.12 17.47 2.04
N TYR A 245 -0.52 18.36 2.80
CA TYR A 245 0.06 18.87 4.04
C TYR A 245 0.17 17.77 5.11
N VAL A 246 -0.75 16.80 5.12
CA VAL A 246 -0.71 15.62 5.97
C VAL A 246 0.36 14.65 5.47
N ASN A 247 0.40 14.42 4.14
CA ASN A 247 1.39 13.57 3.49
C ASN A 247 2.84 14.01 3.81
N ASP A 248 3.10 15.32 3.80
CA ASP A 248 4.40 15.89 4.14
C ASP A 248 4.83 15.56 5.56
N VAL A 249 3.91 15.70 6.53
CA VAL A 249 4.15 15.35 7.93
C VAL A 249 4.38 13.84 8.09
N LEU A 250 3.59 13.01 7.40
CA LEU A 250 3.76 11.56 7.44
C LEU A 250 5.14 11.12 6.93
N TRP A 251 5.63 11.71 5.83
CA TRP A 251 6.99 11.44 5.36
C TRP A 251 8.06 11.96 6.32
N ASP A 252 7.86 13.12 6.95
CA ASP A 252 8.78 13.66 7.95
C ASP A 252 8.84 12.80 9.23
N LEU A 253 7.74 12.15 9.62
CA LEU A 253 7.72 11.18 10.72
C LEU A 253 8.38 9.85 10.33
N THR A 254 8.34 9.49 9.05
CA THR A 254 8.68 8.14 8.56
C THR A 254 10.14 7.98 8.14
N LEU A 255 10.69 8.95 7.42
CA LEU A 255 12.06 8.86 6.91
C LEU A 255 13.09 8.94 8.05
N PRO A 256 14.30 8.38 7.89
CA PRO A 256 15.40 8.71 8.79
C PRO A 256 15.58 10.23 8.91
N ASN A 257 15.98 10.69 10.10
CA ASN A 257 16.22 12.10 10.36
C ASN A 257 17.21 12.69 9.33
N ASN A 258 16.97 13.94 8.93
CA ASN A 258 17.77 14.71 7.96
C ASN A 258 17.67 14.23 6.51
N LEU A 259 16.79 13.27 6.19
CA LEU A 259 16.48 12.90 4.82
C LEU A 259 15.24 13.64 4.33
N ASN A 260 15.18 13.87 3.02
CA ASN A 260 14.03 14.48 2.38
C ASN A 260 13.29 13.46 1.49
N ARG A 261 12.19 13.89 0.89
CA ARG A 261 11.30 13.01 0.12
C ARG A 261 11.88 12.51 -1.21
N ASP A 262 13.02 13.02 -1.67
CA ASP A 262 13.73 12.42 -2.80
C ASP A 262 14.66 11.26 -2.37
N HIS A 263 14.71 10.91 -1.09
CA HIS A 263 15.35 9.68 -0.64
C HIS A 263 14.67 8.44 -1.24
N GLU A 264 15.45 7.39 -1.52
CA GLU A 264 15.01 6.19 -2.26
C GLU A 264 13.84 5.42 -1.60
N PHE A 265 13.64 5.58 -0.29
CA PHE A 265 12.49 5.04 0.45
C PHE A 265 11.15 5.72 0.11
N CYS A 266 11.21 7.00 -0.27
CA CYS A 266 10.04 7.80 -0.61
C CYS A 266 9.88 7.89 -2.13
N ASN A 267 10.97 8.14 -2.85
CA ASN A 267 11.01 8.30 -4.29
C ASN A 267 11.87 7.18 -4.92
N PRO A 268 11.28 6.04 -5.32
CA PRO A 268 12.04 4.85 -5.73
C PRO A 268 12.73 5.01 -7.10
N ILE A 269 12.51 6.14 -7.78
CA ILE A 269 13.06 6.44 -9.11
C ILE A 269 14.08 7.58 -9.10
N SER A 270 14.33 8.22 -7.94
CA SER A 270 15.24 9.37 -7.84
C SER A 270 16.73 9.01 -7.87
N GLY A 271 17.07 7.72 -7.76
CA GLY A 271 18.44 7.31 -7.47
C GLY A 271 18.48 6.26 -6.36
N GLY A 272 19.68 6.06 -5.82
CA GLY A 272 19.86 5.31 -4.58
C GLY A 272 20.45 3.92 -4.77
N THR A 273 20.67 3.28 -3.63
CA THR A 273 21.34 1.98 -3.55
C THR A 273 20.50 0.85 -4.17
N TYR A 274 19.17 0.95 -4.19
CA TYR A 274 18.30 -0.14 -4.68
C TYR A 274 18.13 -0.21 -6.20
N LEU A 275 18.49 0.82 -6.97
CA LEU A 275 18.29 0.83 -8.43
C LEU A 275 18.90 -0.40 -9.13
N GLY A 276 20.10 -0.81 -8.70
CA GLY A 276 20.81 -1.99 -9.24
C GLY A 276 20.15 -3.33 -8.94
N ARG A 277 19.00 -3.36 -8.25
CA ARG A 277 18.26 -4.58 -7.92
C ARG A 277 16.92 -4.68 -8.66
N VAL A 278 16.45 -3.59 -9.26
CA VAL A 278 15.10 -3.50 -9.84
C VAL A 278 14.89 -4.51 -10.96
N PHE A 279 15.88 -4.71 -11.84
CA PHE A 279 15.79 -5.69 -12.93
C PHE A 279 15.71 -7.15 -12.45
N LYS A 280 15.97 -7.43 -11.17
CA LYS A 280 15.87 -8.76 -10.57
C LYS A 280 14.48 -9.02 -9.94
N LEU A 281 13.60 -8.03 -9.92
CA LEU A 281 12.24 -8.21 -9.42
C LEU A 281 11.45 -9.19 -10.29
N PRO A 282 10.54 -9.99 -9.71
CA PRO A 282 9.62 -10.82 -10.47
C PRO A 282 8.57 -9.95 -11.18
N LYS A 283 7.52 -10.57 -11.76
CA LYS A 283 6.40 -9.78 -12.33
C LYS A 283 5.78 -8.85 -11.27
N VAL A 284 5.43 -7.63 -11.67
CA VAL A 284 4.84 -6.63 -10.79
C VAL A 284 3.46 -6.24 -11.31
N TYR A 285 2.48 -6.18 -10.42
CA TYR A 285 1.17 -5.59 -10.65
C TYR A 285 1.07 -4.24 -9.94
N VAL A 286 0.66 -3.19 -10.63
CA VAL A 286 0.46 -1.85 -10.05
C VAL A 286 -0.99 -1.40 -10.25
N LYS A 287 -1.72 -1.17 -9.16
CA LYS A 287 -3.03 -0.53 -9.20
C LYS A 287 -2.91 0.93 -8.75
N GLY A 288 -3.62 1.81 -9.45
CA GLY A 288 -3.86 3.20 -9.03
C GLY A 288 -5.22 3.68 -9.52
N ASP A 289 -5.66 4.82 -9.01
CA ASP A 289 -6.95 5.40 -9.34
C ASP A 289 -6.74 6.91 -9.59
N TYR A 290 -7.28 7.49 -10.66
CA TYR A 290 -6.98 8.88 -11.05
C TYR A 290 -7.51 9.95 -10.07
N GLY A 291 -8.35 9.57 -9.12
CA GLY A 291 -8.74 10.40 -7.99
C GLY A 291 -7.85 10.25 -6.76
N ASP A 292 -6.75 9.48 -6.83
CA ASP A 292 -5.70 9.43 -5.81
C ASP A 292 -4.59 10.45 -6.15
N PRO A 293 -4.19 11.34 -5.22
CA PRO A 293 -3.06 12.26 -5.41
C PRO A 293 -1.76 11.56 -5.85
N LEU A 294 -1.55 10.29 -5.48
CA LEU A 294 -0.32 9.53 -5.71
C LEU A 294 -0.31 8.78 -7.06
N VAL A 295 -1.36 8.88 -7.87
CA VAL A 295 -1.47 8.12 -9.13
C VAL A 295 -0.32 8.39 -10.10
N ASP A 296 0.15 9.64 -10.24
CA ASP A 296 1.28 9.96 -11.12
C ASP A 296 2.58 9.30 -10.64
N ARG A 297 2.76 9.11 -9.33
CA ARG A 297 3.90 8.36 -8.77
C ARG A 297 3.83 6.90 -9.21
N SER A 298 2.64 6.31 -9.17
CA SER A 298 2.41 4.94 -9.64
C SER A 298 2.62 4.79 -11.15
N VAL A 299 2.17 5.75 -11.96
CA VAL A 299 2.41 5.79 -13.42
C VAL A 299 3.91 5.84 -13.72
N ARG A 300 4.65 6.73 -13.05
CA ARG A 300 6.11 6.85 -13.23
C ARG A 300 6.84 5.60 -12.77
N LEU A 301 6.40 4.95 -11.70
CA LEU A 301 6.95 3.67 -11.26
C LEU A 301 6.77 2.58 -12.34
N VAL A 302 5.59 2.47 -12.95
CA VAL A 302 5.34 1.52 -14.04
C VAL A 302 6.30 1.76 -15.20
N GLN A 303 6.47 3.01 -15.63
CA GLN A 303 7.41 3.38 -16.71
C GLN A 303 8.85 3.00 -16.35
N PHE A 304 9.26 3.29 -15.12
CA PHE A 304 10.59 2.94 -14.63
C PHE A 304 10.82 1.42 -14.60
N LEU A 305 9.89 0.65 -14.03
CA LEU A 305 9.96 -0.82 -14.01
C LEU A 305 10.04 -1.41 -15.42
N GLN A 306 9.27 -0.87 -16.37
CA GLN A 306 9.32 -1.25 -17.78
C GLN A 306 10.68 -0.94 -18.40
N SER A 307 11.27 0.23 -18.11
CA SER A 307 12.62 0.59 -18.58
C SER A 307 13.70 -0.36 -18.06
N CYS A 308 13.49 -0.91 -16.86
CA CYS A 308 14.33 -1.95 -16.25
C CYS A 308 14.02 -3.38 -16.74
N ARG A 309 13.17 -3.54 -17.76
CA ARG A 309 12.73 -4.82 -18.33
C ARG A 309 12.01 -5.75 -17.35
N VAL A 310 11.42 -5.19 -16.28
CA VAL A 310 10.54 -5.94 -15.38
C VAL A 310 9.21 -6.19 -16.09
N THR A 311 8.64 -7.40 -15.96
CA THR A 311 7.28 -7.66 -16.47
C THR A 311 6.27 -6.94 -15.60
N VAL A 312 5.62 -5.90 -16.15
CA VAL A 312 4.64 -5.09 -15.42
C VAL A 312 3.24 -5.28 -15.98
N TYR A 313 2.30 -5.47 -15.07
CA TYR A 313 0.86 -5.37 -15.27
C TYR A 313 0.34 -4.17 -14.49
N TYR A 314 -0.61 -3.42 -15.02
CA TYR A 314 -1.16 -2.28 -14.29
C TYR A 314 -2.60 -1.99 -14.64
N ARG A 315 -3.33 -1.43 -13.68
CA ARG A 315 -4.68 -0.91 -13.84
C ARG A 315 -4.74 0.48 -13.22
N PHE A 316 -5.08 1.46 -14.05
CA PHE A 316 -5.36 2.83 -13.61
C PHE A 316 -6.82 3.16 -13.89
N ASN A 317 -7.65 3.14 -12.85
CA ASN A 317 -9.07 3.40 -12.98
C ASN A 317 -9.34 4.90 -13.12
N GLN A 318 -10.34 5.25 -13.93
CA GLN A 318 -10.84 6.62 -14.01
C GLN A 318 -11.62 6.97 -12.75
N GLY A 319 -11.38 8.15 -12.17
CA GLY A 319 -11.96 8.55 -10.89
C GLY A 319 -11.39 7.73 -9.73
N GLY A 320 -12.27 7.35 -8.79
CA GLY A 320 -11.88 6.67 -7.55
C GLY A 320 -11.25 7.61 -6.52
N PHE A 321 -10.63 7.04 -5.48
CA PHE A 321 -9.86 7.75 -4.46
C PHE A 321 -8.92 6.76 -3.73
N HIS A 322 -8.01 7.26 -2.91
CA HIS A 322 -7.09 6.42 -2.15
C HIS A 322 -7.84 5.52 -1.14
N GLY A 323 -7.60 4.22 -1.19
CA GLY A 323 -8.28 3.21 -0.36
C GLY A 323 -9.75 2.98 -0.74
N ILE A 324 -10.17 3.26 -1.98
CA ILE A 324 -11.57 3.11 -2.41
C ILE A 324 -12.17 1.73 -2.13
N GLU A 325 -11.38 0.66 -2.23
CA GLU A 325 -11.79 -0.72 -1.91
C GLU A 325 -12.23 -0.92 -0.45
N LEU A 326 -11.82 -0.04 0.47
CA LEU A 326 -12.21 -0.11 1.87
C LEU A 326 -13.67 0.30 2.10
N GLN A 327 -14.25 1.08 1.17
CA GLN A 327 -15.59 1.65 1.29
C GLN A 327 -16.52 1.23 0.16
N ASN A 328 -15.97 0.78 -0.98
CA ASN A 328 -16.74 0.42 -2.17
C ASN A 328 -16.61 -1.07 -2.50
N ARG A 329 -17.71 -1.81 -2.37
CA ARG A 329 -17.76 -3.26 -2.61
C ARG A 329 -17.41 -3.65 -4.05
N THR A 330 -17.77 -2.84 -5.04
CA THR A 330 -17.45 -3.11 -6.44
C THR A 330 -15.96 -2.94 -6.70
N ALA A 331 -15.33 -1.90 -6.15
CA ALA A 331 -13.89 -1.70 -6.21
C ALA A 331 -13.13 -2.81 -5.46
N ALA A 332 -13.62 -3.22 -4.29
CA ALA A 332 -13.07 -4.35 -3.55
C ALA A 332 -13.14 -5.66 -4.36
N GLN A 333 -14.28 -5.93 -4.98
CA GLN A 333 -14.44 -7.12 -5.82
C GLN A 333 -13.50 -7.11 -7.03
N GLN A 334 -13.33 -5.95 -7.69
CA GLN A 334 -12.35 -5.81 -8.77
C GLN A 334 -10.93 -6.11 -8.28
N LEU A 335 -10.54 -5.62 -7.10
CA LEU A 335 -9.24 -5.91 -6.53
C LEU A 335 -9.08 -7.41 -6.23
N TYR A 336 -10.09 -8.08 -5.68
CA TYR A 336 -10.05 -9.53 -5.45
C TYR A 336 -9.93 -10.33 -6.75
N ASP A 337 -10.62 -9.92 -7.81
CA ASP A 337 -10.54 -10.56 -9.12
C ASP A 337 -9.15 -10.38 -9.75
N ASP A 338 -8.58 -9.18 -9.63
CA ASP A 338 -7.22 -8.87 -10.09
C ASP A 338 -6.17 -9.69 -9.31
N ILE A 339 -6.29 -9.79 -7.97
CA ILE A 339 -5.41 -10.62 -7.13
C ILE A 339 -5.51 -12.09 -7.56
N LYS A 340 -6.74 -12.60 -7.73
CA LYS A 340 -6.99 -14.00 -8.13
C LYS A 340 -6.39 -14.31 -9.51
N TRP A 341 -6.52 -13.40 -10.46
CA TRP A 341 -5.89 -13.52 -11.77
C TRP A 341 -4.37 -13.49 -11.68
N PHE A 342 -3.80 -12.55 -10.92
CA PHE A 342 -2.35 -12.37 -10.81
C PHE A 342 -1.65 -13.55 -10.12
N VAL A 343 -2.28 -14.16 -9.11
CA VAL A 343 -1.74 -15.24 -8.27
C VAL A 343 -2.08 -16.65 -8.81
N GLY A 344 -3.09 -16.77 -9.67
CA GLY A 344 -3.59 -18.04 -10.23
C GLY A 344 -2.58 -18.86 -11.05
N ASP A 345 -2.89 -20.14 -11.25
CA ASP A 345 -1.96 -21.21 -11.67
C ASP A 345 -2.36 -21.99 -12.95
N GLY A 346 -3.29 -21.47 -13.75
CA GLY A 346 -3.87 -22.23 -14.86
C GLY A 346 -3.02 -22.25 -16.15
N PRO A 347 -2.96 -23.39 -16.89
CA PRO A 347 -2.42 -23.43 -18.24
C PRO A 347 -3.42 -22.82 -19.20
N VAL A 348 -3.54 -21.49 -19.20
CA VAL A 348 -4.30 -20.77 -20.20
C VAL A 348 -3.56 -19.48 -20.43
N VAL A 349 -3.36 -19.18 -21.71
CA VAL A 349 -3.27 -17.83 -22.26
C VAL A 349 -4.50 -17.05 -21.76
N GLN A 350 -4.53 -16.68 -20.47
CA GLN A 350 -5.66 -15.98 -19.88
C GLN A 350 -5.62 -14.59 -20.47
N LYS A 351 -6.56 -14.34 -21.38
CA LYS A 351 -6.82 -13.02 -21.94
C LYS A 351 -6.74 -12.00 -20.81
N LEU A 352 -5.91 -10.98 -21.01
CA LEU A 352 -5.69 -9.92 -20.05
C LEU A 352 -7.07 -9.37 -19.61
N PRO A 353 -7.39 -9.35 -18.30
CA PRO A 353 -8.67 -8.85 -17.82
C PRO A 353 -8.91 -7.42 -18.32
N LYS A 354 -10.18 -7.10 -18.61
CA LYS A 354 -10.53 -5.78 -19.13
C LYS A 354 -10.04 -4.67 -18.19
N GLY A 355 -9.25 -3.75 -18.73
CA GLY A 355 -8.68 -2.61 -18.00
C GLY A 355 -7.31 -2.87 -17.37
N ILE A 356 -6.81 -4.11 -17.38
CA ILE A 356 -5.39 -4.38 -17.09
C ILE A 356 -4.59 -4.16 -18.37
N VAL A 357 -3.43 -3.53 -18.26
CA VAL A 357 -2.47 -3.30 -19.34
C VAL A 357 -1.17 -4.03 -19.00
N THR A 358 -0.42 -4.48 -20.01
CA THR A 358 0.86 -5.17 -19.82
C THR A 358 1.94 -4.64 -20.75
N SER A 359 3.19 -4.68 -20.26
CA SER A 359 4.41 -4.34 -21.01
C SER A 359 4.64 -5.13 -22.30
N GLN A 360 4.02 -6.31 -22.48
CA GLN A 360 4.22 -7.14 -23.68
C GLN A 360 3.51 -6.64 -24.96
N HIS A 361 2.66 -5.61 -24.87
CA HIS A 361 1.93 -5.06 -26.03
C HIS A 361 2.47 -3.73 -26.55
N ALA A 362 3.60 -3.23 -26.05
CA ALA A 362 4.19 -1.96 -26.50
C ALA A 362 5.09 -2.11 -27.75
N SER A 363 5.11 -3.28 -28.39
CA SER A 363 5.85 -3.53 -29.62
C SER A 363 4.97 -4.22 -30.67
N GLN A 364 4.08 -3.45 -31.29
CA GLN A 364 3.61 -3.66 -32.66
C GLN A 364 3.42 -2.30 -33.35
#